data_AF-A0A933EVH2-F1
#
_entry.id   AF-A0A933EVH2-F1
#
_cell.length_a   1.000
_cell.length_b   1.000
_cell.length_c   1.000
_cell.angle_alpha   90.00
_cell.angle_beta   90.00
_cell.angle_gamma   90.00
#
_symmetry.space_group_name_H-M   'P 1'
#
loop_
_entity.id
_entity.type
_entity.pdbx_description
1 polymer ?
#
loop_
_entity_poly.entity_id
_entity_poly.type
_entity_poly.pdbx_seq_one_letter_code
_entity_poly.pdbx_strand_id
1 'polypeptide(L)'
;MRDPDIVELEIRHLETQLARAALGELDAELLKKLRLQYGIYSLRRRPLQHMVRVRIPLGRIAPQQLEALAEICDQFTPSRSCH
;
A
#
# COMPACT_ATOMS: atom_id res chain seq x y z
N MET A 1 4.81 16.75 -8.86
CA MET A 1 3.74 15.75 -8.65
C MET A 1 4.05 14.57 -9.57
N ARG A 2 3.86 13.33 -9.13
CA ARG A 2 4.09 12.17 -10.02
C ARG A 2 3.04 12.21 -11.13
N ASP A 3 3.41 11.80 -12.34
CA ASP A 3 2.52 11.78 -13.49
C ASP A 3 1.30 10.89 -13.20
N PRO A 4 0.05 11.40 -13.31
CA PRO A 4 -1.16 10.62 -13.05
C PRO A 4 -1.24 9.31 -13.86
N ASP A 5 -0.79 9.32 -15.12
CA ASP A 5 -0.86 8.16 -15.99
C ASP A 5 0.10 7.05 -15.52
N ILE A 6 1.26 7.46 -14.98
CA ILE A 6 2.23 6.54 -14.38
C ILE A 6 1.67 5.94 -13.08
N VAL A 7 0.99 6.75 -12.26
CA VAL A 7 0.37 6.26 -11.02
C VAL A 7 -0.71 5.23 -11.33
N GLU A 8 -1.57 5.51 -12.30
CA GLU A 8 -2.63 4.58 -12.74
C GLU A 8 -2.03 3.28 -13.28
N LEU A 9 -0.96 3.35 -14.09
CA LEU A 9 -0.27 2.17 -14.59
C LEU A 9 0.33 1.32 -13.45
N GLU A 10 0.93 1.97 -12.45
CA GLU A 10 1.49 1.27 -11.27
C GLU A 10 0.41 0.58 -10.44
N ILE A 11 -0.77 1.19 -10.29
CA ILE A 11 -1.92 0.61 -9.59
C ILE A 11 -2.42 -0.62 -10.35
N ARG A 12 -2.68 -0.50 -11.66
CA ARG A 12 -3.14 -1.63 -12.49
C ARG A 12 -2.15 -2.78 -12.52
N HIS A 13 -0.85 -2.47 -12.52
CA HIS A 13 0.19 -3.49 -12.43
C HIS A 13 0.06 -4.26 -11.12
N LEU A 14 -0.06 -3.57 -9.98
CA LEU A 14 -0.22 -4.20 -8.68
C LEU A 14 -1.48 -5.07 -8.62
N GLU A 15 -2.62 -4.55 -9.09
CA GLU A 15 -3.89 -5.30 -9.14
C GLU A 15 -3.75 -6.60 -9.95
N THR A 16 -3.13 -6.53 -11.12
CA THR A 16 -2.89 -7.69 -11.98
C THR A 16 -2.04 -8.75 -11.27
N GLN A 17 -0.96 -8.34 -10.61
CA GLN A 17 -0.11 -9.28 -9.88
C GLN A 17 -0.82 -9.89 -8.66
N LEU A 18 -1.63 -9.09 -7.95
CA LEU A 18 -2.43 -9.59 -6.82
C LEU A 18 -3.49 -10.60 -7.28
N ALA A 19 -4.13 -10.38 -8.42
CA ALA A 19 -5.08 -11.33 -9.00
C ALA A 19 -4.40 -12.66 -9.35
N ARG A 20 -3.23 -12.61 -9.99
CA ARG A 20 -2.42 -13.81 -10.29
C ARG A 20 -2.00 -14.54 -9.01
N ALA A 21 -1.61 -13.80 -7.97
CA ALA A 21 -1.29 -14.39 -6.68
C ALA A 21 -2.50 -15.09 -6.04
N ALA A 22 -3.70 -14.52 -6.16
CA ALA A 22 -4.94 -15.12 -5.66
C ALA A 22 -5.29 -16.42 -6.40
N LEU A 23 -4.91 -16.54 -7.68
CA LEU A 23 -5.04 -17.77 -8.49
C LEU A 23 -3.92 -18.79 -8.23
N GLY A 24 -2.93 -18.46 -7.40
CA GLY A 24 -1.76 -19.32 -7.13
C GLY A 24 -0.70 -19.32 -8.23
N GLU A 25 -0.78 -18.38 -9.19
CA GLU A 25 0.13 -18.28 -10.33
C GLU A 25 1.39 -17.45 -10.03
N LEU A 26 1.46 -16.81 -8.86
CA LEU A 26 2.60 -16.02 -8.41
C LEU A 26 3.28 -16.70 -7.23
N ASP A 27 4.58 -16.95 -7.37
CA ASP A 27 5.42 -17.50 -6.31
C ASP A 27 5.38 -16.63 -5.04
N ALA A 28 5.41 -17.27 -3.88
CA ALA A 28 5.27 -16.60 -2.58
C ALA A 28 6.41 -15.61 -2.28
N GLU A 29 7.65 -15.93 -2.68
CA GLU A 29 8.78 -15.01 -2.51
C GLU A 29 8.71 -13.84 -3.51
N LEU A 30 8.18 -14.06 -4.71
CA LEU A 30 7.88 -12.98 -5.66
C LEU A 30 6.78 -12.05 -5.14
N LEU A 31 5.69 -12.60 -4.60
CA LEU A 31 4.60 -11.82 -3.99
C LEU A 31 5.13 -10.97 -2.82
N LYS A 32 5.98 -11.56 -1.98
CA LYS A 32 6.62 -10.85 -0.86
C LYS A 32 7.48 -9.69 -1.37
N LYS A 33 8.34 -9.91 -2.37
CA LYS A 33 9.16 -8.85 -2.98
C LYS A 33 8.31 -7.74 -3.58
N LEU A 34 7.27 -8.10 -4.34
CA LEU A 34 6.32 -7.16 -4.94
C LEU A 34 5.72 -6.27 -3.86
N ARG A 35 5.12 -6.86 -2.82
CA ARG A 35 4.49 -6.10 -1.74
C ARG A 35 5.46 -5.15 -1.04
N LEU A 36 6.69 -5.58 -0.80
CA LEU A 36 7.72 -4.73 -0.19
C LEU A 36 8.09 -3.52 -1.07
N GLN A 37 8.11 -3.67 -2.40
CA GLN A 37 8.36 -2.56 -3.33
C GLN A 37 7.27 -1.49 -3.24
N TYR A 38 6.02 -1.90 -3.07
CA TYR A 38 4.87 -1.01 -2.86
C TYR A 38 4.69 -0.55 -1.40
N GLY A 39 5.62 -0.90 -0.50
CA GLY A 39 5.57 -0.50 0.91
C GLY A 39 4.50 -1.23 1.73
N ILE A 40 4.08 -2.42 1.30
CA ILE A 40 3.06 -3.26 1.95
C ILE A 40 3.75 -4.38 2.73
N TYR A 41 3.54 -4.40 4.05
CA TYR A 41 4.19 -5.34 4.98
C TYR A 41 3.16 -6.24 5.64
N SER A 42 3.45 -7.53 5.73
CA SER A 42 2.63 -8.47 6.50
C SER A 42 2.90 -8.35 8.00
N LEU A 43 1.85 -8.38 8.82
CA LEU A 43 1.99 -8.37 10.27
C LEU A 43 2.12 -9.81 10.80
N ARG A 44 3.24 -10.12 11.47
CA ARG A 44 3.52 -11.50 11.96
C ARG A 44 2.41 -12.07 12.85
N ARG A 45 1.81 -11.22 13.70
CA ARG A 45 0.74 -11.61 14.63
C ARG A 45 -0.66 -11.49 14.03
N ARG A 46 -0.81 -10.89 12.84
CA ARG A 46 -2.09 -10.66 12.16
C ARG A 46 -1.92 -10.91 10.66
N PRO A 47 -1.85 -12.19 10.22
CA PRO A 47 -1.45 -12.55 8.86
C PRO A 47 -2.36 -11.98 7.77
N LEU A 48 -3.63 -11.71 8.11
CA LEU A 48 -4.61 -11.10 7.20
C LEU A 48 -4.55 -9.56 7.17
N GLN A 49 -3.75 -8.94 8.04
CA GLN A 49 -3.60 -7.48 8.11
C GLN A 49 -2.22 -7.07 7.58
N HIS A 50 -2.22 -5.91 6.93
CA HIS A 50 -1.03 -5.36 6.30
C HIS A 50 -0.78 -3.93 6.79
N MET A 51 0.48 -3.61 7.02
CA MET A 51 0.94 -2.25 7.25
C MET A 51 1.35 -1.65 5.90
N VAL A 52 0.89 -0.43 5.62
CA VAL A 52 1.26 0.33 4.42
C VAL A 52 2.15 1.49 4.83
N ARG A 53 3.31 1.63 4.19
CA ARG A 53 4.24 2.74 4.42
C ARG A 53 4.06 3.81 3.35
N VAL A 54 3.68 5.01 3.76
CA VAL A 54 3.57 6.18 2.87
C VAL A 54 4.91 6.92 2.83
N ARG A 55 5.40 7.23 1.63
CA ARG A 55 6.62 8.03 1.43
C ARG A 55 6.29 9.51 1.52
N ILE A 56 6.88 10.21 2.50
CA ILE A 56 6.78 11.66 2.65
C ILE A 56 8.16 12.29 2.40
N PRO A 57 8.42 12.87 1.22
CA PRO A 57 9.71 13.49 0.92
C PRO A 57 10.06 14.59 1.93
N LEU A 58 11.24 14.47 2.54
CA LEU A 58 11.74 15.42 3.54
C LEU A 58 10.81 15.61 4.77
N GLY A 59 9.84 14.70 4.98
CA GLY A 59 8.84 14.85 6.05
C GLY A 59 7.89 16.03 5.88
N ARG A 60 7.83 16.66 4.69
CA ARG A 60 6.94 17.80 4.43
C ARG A 60 5.59 17.30 3.93
N ILE A 61 4.53 17.63 4.66
CA ILE A 61 3.15 17.27 4.33
C ILE A 61 2.27 18.52 4.29
N ALA A 62 1.47 18.65 3.23
CA ALA A 62 0.46 19.70 3.13
C ALA A 62 -0.80 19.34 3.95
N PRO A 63 -1.58 20.31 4.45
CA PRO A 63 -2.81 20.03 5.20
C PRO A 63 -3.76 19.06 4.50
N GLN A 64 -3.98 19.23 3.19
CA GLN A 64 -4.86 18.36 2.39
C GLN A 64 -4.32 16.93 2.27
N GLN A 65 -3.01 16.75 2.28
CA GLN A 65 -2.40 15.42 2.28
C GLN A 65 -2.56 14.75 3.64
N LEU A 66 -2.53 15.51 4.73
CA LEU A 66 -2.77 15.00 6.08
C LEU A 66 -4.23 14.58 6.26
N GLU A 67 -5.17 15.37 5.73
CA GLU A 67 -6.60 15.03 5.68
C GLU A 67 -6.83 13.71 4.90
N ALA A 68 -6.22 13.56 3.73
CA ALA A 68 -6.30 12.32 2.95
C ALA A 68 -5.75 11.11 3.73
N LEU A 69 -4.66 11.28 4.49
CA LEU A 69 -4.15 10.22 5.37
C LEU A 69 -5.13 9.89 6.49
N ALA A 70 -5.77 10.89 7.10
CA ALA A 70 -6.77 10.69 8.14
C ALA A 70 -7.99 9.91 7.61
N GLU A 71 -8.50 10.26 6.43
CA GLU A 71 -9.60 9.54 5.78
C GLU A 71 -9.26 8.07 5.51
N ILE A 72 -8.05 7.80 5.00
CA ILE A 72 -7.55 6.42 4.82
C ILE A 72 -7.50 5.69 6.16
N CYS A 73 -7.06 6.37 7.22
CA CYS A 73 -6.95 5.75 8.54
C CYS A 73 -8.32 5.38 9.12
N ASP A 74 -9.29 6.27 8.99
CA ASP A 74 -10.66 6.05 9.44
C ASP A 74 -11.34 4.89 8.72
N GLN A 75 -11.07 4.74 7.41
CA GLN A 75 -11.69 3.71 6.58
C GLN A 75 -11.05 2.32 6.75
N PHE A 76 -9.72 2.24 6.79
CA PHE A 76 -9.01 0.97 6.62
C PHE A 76 -8.27 0.48 7.88
N THR A 77 -8.14 1.30 8.92
CA THR A 77 -7.44 0.92 10.15
C THR A 77 -8.41 0.62 11.29
N PRO A 78 -8.30 -0.53 11.97
CA PRO A 78 -9.20 -0.88 13.08
C PRO A 78 -9.22 0.12 14.24
N SER A 79 -8.09 0.78 14.50
CA SER A 79 -7.93 1.77 15.57
C SER A 79 -8.18 3.22 15.10
N ARG A 80 -8.47 3.42 13.81
CA ARG A 80 -8.61 4.75 13.19
C ARG A 80 -7.39 5.66 13.41
N SER A 81 -6.20 5.06 13.44
CA SER A 81 -4.95 5.77 13.72
C SER A 81 -3.80 5.21 12.89
N CYS A 82 -2.94 6.07 12.35
CA CYS A 82 -1.62 5.73 11.83
C CYS A 82 -0.51 6.22 12.77
N HIS A 83 0.66 5.59 12.68
CA HIS A 83 1.86 5.92 13.45
C HIS A 83 3.02 6.26 12.51
#